data_AF-A0A925CIZ9-F1
#
_entry.id   AF-A0A925CIZ9-F1
#
_cell.length_a   1.000
_cell.length_b   1.000
_cell.length_c   1.000
_cell.angle_alpha   90.00
_cell.angle_beta   90.00
_cell.angle_gamma   90.00
#
_symmetry.space_group_name_H-M   'P 1'
#
loop_
_entity.id
_entity.type
_entity.pdbx_description
1 polymer ?
#
loop_
_entity_poly.entity_id
_entity_poly.type
_entity_poly.pdbx_seq_one_letter_code
_entity_poly.pdbx_strand_id
1 'polypeptide(L)'
;MPSQFTHEEAALMADQQFFLAKAHIMVKVRHLLGVTHAALKEDVALAALVTPPDFDPANCHFVKGEALESFPYQYLDFPKHFHNSNAFAFRTLFWWGHHVVCALLLEGEGIKQHKVRIVNRFHQLAGQGLELSLAPTLWEWKRGEGYTLPITHDRKAQIAAVLAERSFVKIVRFLPFTDPRVQSGLIPEFSRETFQAILPIVTP
;
A
#
# COMPACT_ATOMS: atom_id res chain seq x y z
N MET A 1 -23.15 -22.75 -17.29
CA MET A 1 -21.72 -22.83 -17.62
C MET A 1 -21.49 -24.16 -18.31
N PRO A 2 -20.81 -24.21 -19.47
CA PRO A 2 -20.37 -25.48 -20.06
C PRO A 2 -19.44 -26.21 -19.08
N SER A 3 -19.59 -27.54 -18.99
CA SER A 3 -18.84 -28.40 -18.07
C SER A 3 -17.54 -28.98 -18.66
N GLN A 4 -17.27 -28.71 -19.95
CA GLN A 4 -16.07 -29.16 -20.64
C GLN A 4 -14.98 -28.08 -20.50
N PHE A 5 -13.77 -28.52 -20.14
CA PHE A 5 -12.61 -27.64 -20.12
C PHE A 5 -12.07 -27.39 -21.52
N THR A 6 -11.59 -26.17 -21.77
CA THR A 6 -10.83 -25.87 -22.98
C THR A 6 -9.47 -26.55 -22.94
N HIS A 7 -8.80 -26.63 -24.10
CA HIS A 7 -7.43 -27.14 -24.16
C HIS A 7 -6.47 -26.31 -23.30
N GLU A 8 -6.66 -24.98 -23.27
CA GLU A 8 -5.87 -24.06 -22.46
C GLU A 8 -6.09 -24.30 -20.95
N GLU A 9 -7.34 -24.48 -20.52
CA GLU A 9 -7.66 -24.81 -19.14
C GLU A 9 -7.05 -26.16 -18.72
N ALA A 10 -7.12 -27.17 -19.58
CA ALA A 10 -6.49 -28.47 -19.34
C ALA A 10 -4.96 -28.36 -19.22
N ALA A 11 -4.32 -27.54 -20.06
CA ALA A 11 -2.89 -27.29 -20.00
C ALA A 11 -2.49 -26.57 -18.70
N LEU A 12 -3.24 -25.55 -18.29
CA LEU A 12 -3.02 -24.84 -17.03
C LEU A 12 -3.20 -25.74 -15.81
N MET A 13 -4.20 -26.64 -15.81
CA MET A 13 -4.38 -27.64 -14.75
C MET A 13 -3.20 -28.62 -14.64
N ALA A 14 -2.49 -28.87 -15.75
CA ALA A 14 -1.33 -29.77 -15.79
C ALA A 14 0.02 -29.06 -15.50
N ASP A 15 0.06 -27.73 -15.47
CA ASP A 15 1.29 -26.96 -15.29
C ASP A 15 1.76 -26.94 -13.83
N GLN A 16 2.55 -27.95 -13.46
CA GLN A 16 3.19 -28.03 -12.14
C GLN A 16 4.30 -26.98 -11.95
N GLN A 17 4.99 -26.60 -13.02
CA GLN A 17 6.15 -25.71 -12.94
C GLN A 17 5.72 -24.32 -12.46
N PHE A 18 4.61 -23.82 -12.99
CA PHE A 18 4.04 -22.55 -12.58
C PHE A 18 3.73 -22.51 -11.07
N PHE A 19 3.03 -23.52 -10.55
CA PHE A 19 2.63 -23.53 -9.14
C PHE A 19 3.83 -23.71 -8.18
N LEU A 20 4.84 -24.48 -8.56
CA LEU A 20 6.09 -24.59 -7.80
C LEU A 20 6.87 -23.26 -7.80
N ALA A 21 6.99 -22.61 -8.96
CA ALA A 21 7.62 -21.29 -9.06
C ALA A 21 6.87 -20.25 -8.24
N LYS A 22 5.54 -20.23 -8.32
CA LYS A 22 4.66 -19.38 -7.51
C LYS A 22 4.90 -19.60 -6.02
N ALA A 23 4.94 -20.85 -5.55
CA ALA A 23 5.19 -21.16 -4.15
C ALA A 23 6.55 -20.60 -3.68
N HIS A 24 7.61 -20.78 -4.48
CA HIS A 24 8.93 -20.23 -4.18
C HIS A 24 8.94 -18.70 -4.15
N ILE A 25 8.29 -18.04 -5.11
CA ILE A 25 8.18 -16.57 -5.13
C ILE A 25 7.43 -16.08 -3.89
N MET A 26 6.37 -16.76 -3.47
CA MET A 26 5.60 -16.37 -2.28
C MET A 26 6.44 -16.50 -0.99
N VAL A 27 7.35 -17.47 -0.89
CA VAL A 27 8.30 -17.54 0.24
C VAL A 27 9.26 -16.34 0.22
N LYS A 28 9.79 -15.97 -0.96
CA LYS A 28 10.65 -14.79 -1.12
C LYS A 28 9.93 -13.49 -0.75
N VAL A 29 8.69 -13.30 -1.21
CA VAL A 29 7.86 -12.15 -0.85
C VAL A 29 7.66 -12.07 0.66
N ARG A 30 7.40 -13.20 1.33
CA ARG A 30 7.25 -13.22 2.79
C ARG A 30 8.54 -12.78 3.49
N HIS A 31 9.69 -13.26 3.03
CA HIS A 31 10.99 -12.85 3.56
C HIS A 31 11.23 -11.35 3.38
N LEU A 32 10.98 -10.82 2.17
CA LEU A 32 11.12 -9.39 1.86
C LEU A 32 10.23 -8.53 2.76
N LEU A 33 8.97 -8.91 2.97
CA LEU A 33 8.09 -8.21 3.92
C LEU A 33 8.65 -8.23 5.36
N GLY A 34 9.31 -9.31 5.77
CA GLY A 34 10.01 -9.38 7.06
C GLY A 34 11.16 -8.37 7.17
N VAL A 35 11.97 -8.24 6.11
CA VAL A 35 13.03 -7.23 6.01
C VAL A 35 12.43 -5.81 6.00
N THR A 36 11.34 -5.59 5.27
CA THR A 36 10.58 -4.33 5.29
C THR A 36 10.17 -3.96 6.70
N HIS A 37 9.61 -4.89 7.47
CA HIS A 37 9.20 -4.63 8.84
C HIS A 37 10.38 -4.19 9.72
N ALA A 38 11.53 -4.87 9.64
CA ALA A 38 12.72 -4.48 10.39
C ALA A 38 13.18 -3.05 10.04
N ALA A 39 13.23 -2.71 8.75
CA ALA A 39 13.63 -1.39 8.29
C ALA A 39 12.65 -0.28 8.72
N LEU A 40 11.34 -0.52 8.61
CA LEU A 40 10.32 0.44 9.03
C LEU A 40 10.31 0.65 10.55
N LYS A 41 10.68 -0.38 11.33
CA LYS A 41 10.73 -0.27 12.80
C LYS A 41 11.72 0.78 13.27
N GLU A 42 12.86 0.91 12.58
CA GLU A 42 13.84 1.97 12.84
C GLU A 42 13.23 3.36 12.60
N ASP A 43 12.60 3.56 11.44
CA ASP A 43 12.03 4.86 11.06
C ASP A 43 10.86 5.25 11.95
N VAL A 44 10.00 4.28 12.34
CA VAL A 44 8.89 4.50 13.27
C VAL A 44 9.40 4.85 14.67
N ALA A 45 10.48 4.21 15.14
CA ALA A 45 11.04 4.51 16.46
C ALA A 45 11.65 5.91 16.55
N LEU A 46 12.14 6.45 15.43
CA LEU A 46 12.69 7.81 15.33
C LEU A 46 11.62 8.87 15.04
N ALA A 47 10.49 8.48 14.45
CA ALA A 47 9.42 9.39 14.09
C ALA A 47 8.46 9.66 15.27
N ALA A 48 8.21 10.94 15.56
CA ALA A 48 7.11 11.34 16.43
C ALA A 48 5.78 11.24 15.68
N LEU A 49 5.24 10.03 15.53
CA LEU A 49 3.97 9.82 14.85
C LEU A 49 2.80 10.40 15.66
N VAL A 50 1.88 11.07 14.98
CA VAL A 50 0.59 11.50 15.51
C VAL A 50 -0.39 10.36 15.28
N THR A 51 -0.57 9.56 16.31
CA THR A 51 -1.33 8.33 16.28
C THR A 51 -2.66 8.46 17.01
N PRO A 52 -3.63 7.58 16.73
CA PRO A 52 -4.83 7.44 17.53
C PRO A 52 -4.54 7.10 19.01
N PRO A 53 -5.53 7.29 19.91
CA PRO A 53 -5.51 6.68 21.24
C PRO A 53 -5.29 5.17 21.16
N ASP A 54 -4.64 4.58 22.17
CA ASP A 54 -4.36 3.14 22.26
C ASP A 54 -3.55 2.57 21.08
N PHE A 55 -2.79 3.43 20.37
CA PHE A 55 -1.85 2.98 19.36
C PHE A 55 -0.72 2.18 20.00
N ASP A 56 -0.55 0.93 19.55
CA ASP A 56 0.57 0.09 19.94
C ASP A 56 1.68 0.15 18.86
N PRO A 57 2.84 0.76 19.16
CA PRO A 57 3.94 0.88 18.21
C PRO A 57 4.61 -0.45 17.86
N ALA A 58 4.34 -1.52 18.61
CA ALA A 58 4.85 -2.86 18.32
C ALA A 58 3.91 -3.68 17.42
N ASN A 59 2.67 -3.24 17.22
CA ASN A 59 1.67 -4.00 16.48
C ASN A 59 2.00 -4.02 14.98
N CYS A 60 2.10 -5.22 14.43
CA CYS A 60 2.28 -5.48 12.99
C CYS A 60 1.34 -6.60 12.55
N HIS A 61 1.05 -6.68 11.25
CA HIS A 61 0.29 -7.79 10.69
C HIS A 61 0.88 -8.19 9.36
N PHE A 62 1.13 -9.49 9.19
CA PHE A 62 1.43 -10.05 7.90
C PHE A 62 0.32 -10.96 7.45
N VAL A 63 -0.17 -10.76 6.23
CA VAL A 63 -1.25 -11.54 5.65
C VAL A 63 -0.81 -12.17 4.34
N LYS A 64 -1.36 -13.35 4.07
CA LYS A 64 -1.29 -14.05 2.79
C LYS A 64 -2.70 -14.44 2.39
N GLY A 65 -3.04 -14.24 1.12
CA GLY A 65 -4.33 -14.65 0.56
C GLY A 65 -4.24 -14.94 -0.94
N GLU A 66 -5.33 -15.48 -1.48
CA GLU A 66 -5.40 -15.94 -2.87
C GLU A 66 -6.54 -15.27 -3.66
N ALA A 67 -7.33 -14.41 -3.02
CA ALA A 67 -8.61 -13.93 -3.54
C ALA A 67 -8.74 -12.40 -3.60
N LEU A 68 -7.64 -11.65 -3.74
CA LEU A 68 -7.74 -10.22 -4.06
C LEU A 68 -8.02 -10.10 -5.56
N GLU A 69 -9.30 -9.95 -5.90
CA GLU A 69 -9.83 -10.07 -7.26
C GLU A 69 -9.43 -11.38 -7.96
N SER A 70 -9.37 -12.48 -7.20
CA SER A 70 -8.89 -13.81 -7.64
C SER A 70 -7.39 -13.92 -7.89
N PHE A 71 -6.60 -12.92 -7.46
CA PHE A 71 -5.14 -12.97 -7.54
C PHE A 71 -4.49 -13.20 -6.16
N PRO A 72 -3.38 -13.95 -6.11
CA PRO A 72 -2.55 -14.10 -4.93
C PRO A 72 -1.99 -12.78 -4.41
N TYR A 73 -1.89 -12.65 -3.10
CA TYR A 73 -1.31 -11.48 -2.48
C TYR A 73 -0.66 -11.80 -1.13
N GLN A 74 0.29 -10.95 -0.74
CA GLN A 74 0.80 -10.86 0.62
C GLN A 74 0.99 -9.40 1.00
N TYR A 75 0.76 -9.07 2.26
CA TYR A 75 1.06 -7.73 2.73
C TYR A 75 1.60 -7.70 4.16
N LEU A 76 2.29 -6.61 4.45
CA LEU A 76 2.65 -6.14 5.78
C LEU A 76 1.84 -4.89 6.08
N ASP A 77 1.18 -4.85 7.23
CA ASP A 77 0.69 -3.62 7.86
C ASP A 77 1.60 -3.28 9.05
N PHE A 78 2.39 -2.22 8.91
CA PHE A 78 3.22 -1.66 9.97
C PHE A 78 3.71 -0.25 9.62
N PRO A 79 3.54 0.75 10.51
CA PRO A 79 2.73 0.70 11.74
C PRO A 79 1.26 0.43 11.43
N LYS A 80 0.49 -0.08 12.41
CA LYS A 80 -0.94 -0.32 12.23
C LYS A 80 -1.77 -0.09 13.48
N HIS A 81 -2.97 0.43 13.26
CA HIS A 81 -4.06 0.50 14.20
C HIS A 81 -5.37 0.43 13.39
N PHE A 82 -6.18 -0.58 13.70
CA PHE A 82 -7.52 -0.75 13.15
C PHE A 82 -8.45 -1.05 14.32
N HIS A 83 -9.33 -0.10 14.67
CA HIS A 83 -10.25 -0.24 15.80
C HIS A 83 -11.49 0.61 15.59
N ASN A 84 -12.70 0.06 15.74
CA ASN A 84 -13.98 0.79 15.70
C ASN A 84 -14.10 1.83 14.55
N SER A 85 -13.79 1.41 13.31
CA SER A 85 -13.79 2.28 12.11
C SER A 85 -12.75 3.41 12.11
N ASN A 86 -11.74 3.31 12.98
CA ASN A 86 -10.51 4.10 12.94
C ASN A 86 -9.42 3.29 12.27
N ALA A 87 -8.81 3.83 11.22
CA ALA A 87 -7.70 3.23 10.51
C ALA A 87 -6.51 4.19 10.54
N PHE A 88 -5.38 3.69 11.03
CA PHE A 88 -4.07 4.31 10.90
C PHE A 88 -3.08 3.21 10.56
N ALA A 89 -2.77 3.03 9.28
CA ALA A 89 -1.86 1.97 8.88
C ALA A 89 -1.01 2.35 7.68
N PHE A 90 0.22 1.85 7.68
CA PHE A 90 1.04 1.79 6.48
C PHE A 90 1.13 0.36 5.98
N ARG A 91 0.68 0.12 4.76
CA ARG A 91 0.66 -1.20 4.12
C ARG A 91 1.72 -1.29 3.04
N THR A 92 2.50 -2.36 3.04
CA THR A 92 3.27 -2.84 1.87
C THR A 92 2.59 -4.08 1.33
N LEU A 93 1.96 -3.98 0.15
CA LEU A 93 1.21 -5.04 -0.51
C LEU A 93 1.94 -5.51 -1.76
N PHE A 94 2.19 -6.81 -1.85
CA PHE A 94 2.52 -7.50 -3.09
C PHE A 94 1.22 -8.10 -3.65
N TRP A 95 0.80 -7.67 -4.83
CA TRP A 95 -0.39 -8.18 -5.50
C TRP A 95 0.01 -8.83 -6.83
N TRP A 96 -0.04 -10.17 -6.85
CA TRP A 96 0.41 -10.96 -7.98
C TRP A 96 -0.34 -10.59 -9.26
N GLY A 97 0.36 -10.53 -10.39
CA GLY A 97 -0.21 -10.11 -11.68
C GLY A 97 -0.46 -8.61 -11.81
N HIS A 98 -0.24 -7.84 -10.74
CA HIS A 98 -0.51 -6.40 -10.71
C HIS A 98 0.78 -5.62 -10.43
N HIS A 99 1.13 -5.44 -9.15
CA HIS A 99 2.23 -4.60 -8.72
C HIS A 99 2.55 -4.82 -7.24
N VAL A 100 3.65 -4.23 -6.78
CA VAL A 100 3.83 -3.89 -5.36
C VAL A 100 3.26 -2.49 -5.12
N VAL A 101 2.56 -2.28 -4.02
CA VAL A 101 2.03 -0.96 -3.63
C VAL A 101 2.27 -0.72 -2.15
N CYS A 102 2.75 0.48 -1.84
CA CYS A 102 2.82 1.00 -0.49
C CYS A 102 1.69 2.01 -0.28
N ALA A 103 1.01 1.97 0.86
CA ALA A 103 -0.14 2.82 1.11
C ALA A 103 -0.23 3.29 2.56
N LEU A 104 -0.46 4.59 2.76
CA LEU A 104 -0.96 5.14 4.01
C LEU A 104 -2.49 5.09 3.99
N LEU A 105 -3.08 4.47 5.01
CA LEU A 105 -4.53 4.32 5.21
C LEU A 105 -4.92 5.12 6.46
N LEU A 106 -5.77 6.13 6.28
CA LEU A 106 -6.26 7.00 7.36
C LEU A 106 -7.78 7.10 7.31
N GLU A 107 -8.46 6.76 8.39
CA GLU A 107 -9.92 6.93 8.56
C GLU A 107 -10.24 7.14 10.04
N GLY A 108 -11.30 7.88 10.34
CA GLY A 108 -11.74 8.08 11.71
C GLY A 108 -11.04 9.24 12.42
N GLU A 109 -10.53 8.98 13.63
CA GLU A 109 -10.01 10.04 14.49
C GLU A 109 -8.74 10.69 13.90
N GLY A 110 -8.60 12.01 14.06
CA GLY A 110 -7.44 12.75 13.54
C GLY A 110 -7.46 13.01 12.03
N ILE A 111 -8.41 12.46 11.26
CA ILE A 111 -8.44 12.60 9.80
C ILE A 111 -8.44 14.06 9.32
N LYS A 112 -9.13 14.96 10.03
CA LYS A 112 -9.14 16.40 9.73
C LYS A 112 -7.74 17.00 9.81
N GLN A 113 -6.96 16.63 10.83
CA GLN A 113 -5.59 17.13 11.02
C GLN A 113 -4.65 16.59 9.94
N HIS A 114 -4.76 15.31 9.59
CA HIS A 114 -3.95 14.73 8.51
C HIS A 114 -4.23 15.38 7.15
N LYS A 115 -5.50 15.67 6.82
CA LYS A 115 -5.85 16.41 5.60
C LYS A 115 -5.25 17.81 5.57
N VAL A 116 -5.32 18.53 6.69
CA VAL A 116 -4.69 19.86 6.82
C VAL A 116 -3.19 19.77 6.60
N ARG A 117 -2.51 18.76 7.15
CA ARG A 117 -1.07 18.53 6.91
C ARG A 117 -0.76 18.25 5.44
N ILE A 118 -1.56 17.44 4.75
CA ILE A 118 -1.36 17.18 3.31
C ILE A 118 -1.40 18.48 2.52
N VAL A 119 -2.38 19.36 2.77
CA VAL A 119 -2.52 20.63 2.05
C VAL A 119 -1.41 21.62 2.42
N ASN A 120 -1.07 21.75 3.70
CA ASN A 120 -0.06 22.70 4.17
C ASN A 120 1.35 22.29 3.75
N ARG A 121 1.64 20.98 3.74
CA ARG A 121 2.96 20.41 3.42
C ARG A 121 3.01 19.82 2.02
N PHE A 122 2.10 20.22 1.15
CA PHE A 122 1.98 19.68 -0.20
C PHE A 122 3.29 19.73 -0.99
N HIS A 123 4.10 20.78 -0.80
CA HIS A 123 5.41 20.94 -1.45
C HIS A 123 6.42 19.84 -1.05
N GLN A 124 6.27 19.23 0.12
CA GLN A 124 7.09 18.11 0.55
C GLN A 124 6.60 16.79 -0.05
N LEU A 125 5.32 16.68 -0.41
CA LEU A 125 4.71 15.45 -0.94
C LEU A 125 4.77 15.38 -2.47
N ALA A 126 4.67 16.54 -3.12
CA ALA A 126 4.57 16.64 -4.56
C ALA A 126 5.83 16.11 -5.26
N GLY A 127 5.64 15.32 -6.32
CA GLY A 127 6.75 14.78 -7.11
C GLY A 127 7.46 13.57 -6.50
N GLN A 128 7.06 13.09 -5.32
CA GLN A 128 7.62 11.87 -4.71
C GLN A 128 7.07 10.55 -5.30
N GLY A 129 6.29 10.63 -6.38
CA GLY A 129 5.59 9.47 -6.97
C GLY A 129 4.38 9.00 -6.16
N LEU A 130 3.92 9.81 -5.21
CA LEU A 130 2.70 9.56 -4.43
C LEU A 130 1.44 9.88 -5.26
N GLU A 131 0.38 9.11 -5.05
CA GLU A 131 -0.93 9.34 -5.63
C GLU A 131 -2.01 9.29 -4.52
N LEU A 132 -3.04 10.13 -4.62
CA LEU A 132 -4.23 10.08 -3.78
C LEU A 132 -5.22 9.10 -4.40
N SER A 133 -5.76 8.17 -3.62
CA SER A 133 -6.83 7.31 -4.10
C SER A 133 -8.17 8.05 -4.21
N LEU A 134 -8.86 7.80 -5.32
CA LEU A 134 -10.20 8.30 -5.62
C LEU A 134 -11.29 7.24 -5.39
N ALA A 135 -10.89 6.01 -5.08
CA ALA A 135 -11.79 4.89 -4.88
C ALA A 135 -12.80 5.14 -3.74
N PRO A 136 -13.98 4.49 -3.77
CA PRO A 136 -14.99 4.66 -2.74
C PRO A 136 -14.62 4.00 -1.40
N THR A 137 -13.58 3.15 -1.37
CA THR A 137 -13.14 2.43 -0.16
C THR A 137 -11.62 2.43 0.00
N LEU A 138 -11.15 2.17 1.22
CA LEU A 138 -9.74 1.93 1.52
C LEU A 138 -9.17 0.67 0.84
N TRP A 139 -10.03 -0.25 0.39
CA TRP A 139 -9.65 -1.61 -0.02
C TRP A 139 -9.51 -1.83 -1.53
N GLU A 140 -9.73 -0.80 -2.34
CA GLU A 140 -9.44 -0.81 -3.77
C GLU A 140 -7.93 -0.58 -4.03
N TRP A 141 -7.30 -1.38 -4.88
CA TRP A 141 -5.86 -1.34 -5.12
C TRP A 141 -5.50 -1.02 -6.58
N LYS A 142 -6.48 -0.82 -7.45
CA LYS A 142 -6.26 -0.39 -8.83
C LYS A 142 -5.62 0.99 -8.89
N ARG A 143 -4.89 1.20 -9.97
CA ARG A 143 -4.17 2.42 -10.30
C ARG A 143 -4.68 2.98 -11.62
N GLY A 144 -4.65 4.31 -11.75
CA GLY A 144 -4.88 4.99 -13.01
C GLY A 144 -6.17 5.81 -13.01
N GLU A 145 -6.64 6.15 -14.20
CA GLU A 145 -7.81 6.99 -14.39
C GLU A 145 -9.02 6.44 -13.63
N GLY A 146 -9.71 7.33 -12.91
CA GLY A 146 -10.84 6.97 -12.03
C GLY A 146 -10.45 6.36 -10.68
N TYR A 147 -9.24 5.80 -10.53
CA TYR A 147 -8.82 5.15 -9.29
C TYR A 147 -7.86 5.98 -8.44
N THR A 148 -6.95 6.71 -9.07
CA THR A 148 -5.90 7.47 -8.38
C THR A 148 -5.62 8.81 -9.05
N LEU A 149 -5.12 9.75 -8.24
CA LEU A 149 -4.76 11.10 -8.65
C LEU A 149 -3.32 11.40 -8.21
N PRO A 150 -2.37 11.56 -9.15
CA PRO A 150 -0.98 11.90 -8.82
C PRO A 150 -0.85 13.17 -8.00
N ILE A 151 0.02 13.14 -6.99
CA ILE A 151 0.39 14.30 -6.17
C ILE A 151 1.57 14.99 -6.87
N THR A 152 1.26 15.79 -7.88
CA THR A 152 2.24 16.61 -8.61
C THR A 152 2.11 18.08 -8.22
N HIS A 153 3.16 18.87 -8.47
CA HIS A 153 3.27 20.26 -8.01
C HIS A 153 2.11 21.16 -8.47
N ASP A 154 1.56 20.89 -9.64
CA ASP A 154 0.46 21.61 -10.29
C ASP A 154 -0.95 21.20 -9.81
N ARG A 155 -1.06 20.13 -9.00
CA ARG A 155 -2.36 19.53 -8.63
C ARG A 155 -2.86 19.86 -7.22
N LYS A 156 -2.22 20.80 -6.52
CA LYS A 156 -2.56 21.13 -5.12
C LYS A 156 -4.04 21.45 -4.92
N ALA A 157 -4.63 22.30 -5.77
CA ALA A 157 -6.03 22.70 -5.64
C ALA A 157 -6.99 21.52 -5.84
N GLN A 158 -6.72 20.66 -6.83
CA GLN A 158 -7.53 19.48 -7.12
C GLN A 158 -7.46 18.46 -5.97
N ILE A 159 -6.26 18.20 -5.44
CA ILE A 159 -6.06 17.31 -4.29
C ILE A 159 -6.80 17.85 -3.06
N ALA A 160 -6.72 19.16 -2.79
CA ALA A 160 -7.42 19.78 -1.67
C ALA A 160 -8.95 19.64 -1.79
N ALA A 161 -9.51 19.83 -3.00
CA ALA A 161 -10.93 19.65 -3.25
C ALA A 161 -11.38 18.19 -2.98
N VAL A 162 -10.64 17.20 -3.49
CA VAL A 162 -10.94 15.79 -3.23
C VAL A 162 -10.86 15.48 -1.73
N LEU A 163 -9.84 15.95 -1.03
CA LEU A 163 -9.67 15.69 0.40
C LEU A 163 -10.80 16.31 1.23
N ALA A 164 -11.36 17.45 0.84
CA ALA A 164 -12.43 18.12 1.58
C ALA A 164 -13.69 17.24 1.69
N GLU A 165 -14.01 16.47 0.65
CA GLU A 165 -15.25 15.70 0.56
C GLU A 165 -15.17 14.27 1.11
N ARG A 166 -13.96 13.73 1.32
CA ARG A 166 -13.78 12.31 1.68
C ARG A 166 -13.87 12.06 3.18
N SER A 167 -14.39 10.92 3.64
CA SER A 167 -14.35 10.56 5.07
C SER A 167 -13.02 9.91 5.50
N PHE A 168 -12.25 9.41 4.54
CA PHE A 168 -10.96 8.77 4.73
C PHE A 168 -9.92 9.33 3.74
N VAL A 169 -8.66 8.97 3.93
CA VAL A 169 -7.55 9.29 3.04
C VAL A 169 -6.73 8.04 2.80
N LYS A 170 -6.43 7.77 1.52
CA LYS A 170 -5.47 6.75 1.12
C LYS A 170 -4.45 7.34 0.16
N ILE A 171 -3.19 7.38 0.58
CA ILE A 171 -2.06 7.83 -0.24
C ILE A 171 -1.26 6.61 -0.63
N VAL A 172 -0.99 6.43 -1.91
CA VAL A 172 -0.35 5.23 -2.46
C VAL A 172 0.88 5.57 -3.27
N ARG A 173 1.86 4.65 -3.32
CA ARG A 173 2.97 4.65 -4.27
C ARG A 173 3.07 3.26 -4.86
N PHE A 174 3.09 3.19 -6.18
CA PHE A 174 3.10 1.92 -6.92
C PHE A 174 4.49 1.60 -7.45
N LEU A 175 4.83 0.32 -7.41
CA LEU A 175 6.04 -0.27 -7.98
C LEU A 175 5.60 -1.41 -8.91
N PRO A 176 5.54 -1.17 -10.24
CA PRO A 176 5.15 -2.21 -11.19
C PRO A 176 6.19 -3.33 -11.21
N PHE A 177 5.79 -4.55 -11.51
CA PHE A 177 6.73 -5.68 -11.57
C PHE A 177 7.77 -5.58 -12.69
N THR A 178 7.57 -4.69 -13.66
CA THR A 178 8.56 -4.35 -14.69
C THR A 178 9.67 -3.42 -14.18
N ASP A 179 9.54 -2.86 -12.98
CA ASP A 179 10.59 -2.05 -12.37
C ASP A 179 11.77 -2.94 -11.93
N PRO A 180 13.01 -2.62 -12.31
CA PRO A 180 14.19 -3.42 -11.97
C PRO A 180 14.37 -3.67 -10.46
N ARG A 181 13.85 -2.76 -9.61
CA ARG A 181 13.89 -2.93 -8.14
C ARG A 181 13.20 -4.20 -7.69
N VAL A 182 12.13 -4.65 -8.35
CA VAL A 182 11.44 -5.90 -7.99
C VAL A 182 12.36 -7.10 -8.21
N GLN A 183 13.01 -7.17 -9.37
CA GLN A 183 13.92 -8.27 -9.69
C GLN A 183 15.14 -8.28 -8.77
N SER A 184 15.64 -7.11 -8.40
CA SER A 184 16.76 -6.94 -7.46
C SER A 184 16.37 -7.14 -5.99
N GLY A 185 15.10 -7.42 -5.67
CA GLY A 185 14.64 -7.63 -4.30
C GLY A 185 14.51 -6.36 -3.45
N LEU A 186 14.51 -5.17 -4.07
CA LEU A 186 14.52 -3.86 -3.40
C LEU A 186 13.12 -3.37 -2.95
N ILE A 187 12.23 -4.30 -2.61
CA ILE A 187 10.91 -3.99 -2.04
C ILE A 187 11.03 -3.32 -0.66
N PRO A 188 11.93 -3.76 0.25
CA PRO A 188 12.12 -3.10 1.54
C PRO A 188 12.53 -1.64 1.43
N GLU A 189 13.49 -1.32 0.55
CA GLU A 189 14.01 0.02 0.31
C GLU A 189 12.91 0.90 -0.28
N PHE A 190 12.20 0.41 -1.30
CA PHE A 190 11.05 1.10 -1.87
C PHE A 190 9.98 1.43 -0.81
N SER A 191 9.69 0.48 0.08
CA SER A 191 8.72 0.67 1.14
C SER A 191 9.19 1.70 2.16
N ARG A 192 10.45 1.63 2.60
CA ARG A 192 11.07 2.59 3.52
C ARG A 192 11.08 4.01 2.95
N GLU A 193 11.54 4.19 1.71
CA GLU A 193 11.49 5.47 1.00
C GLU A 193 10.06 6.02 0.93
N THR A 194 9.09 5.14 0.64
CA THR A 194 7.69 5.55 0.57
C THR A 194 7.19 6.00 1.94
N PHE A 195 7.54 5.28 3.01
CA PHE A 195 7.17 5.66 4.37
C PHE A 195 7.76 7.02 4.76
N GLN A 196 9.02 7.26 4.43
CA GLN A 196 9.68 8.56 4.65
C GLN A 196 8.98 9.69 3.89
N ALA A 197 8.56 9.43 2.64
CA ALA A 197 7.84 10.40 1.81
C ALA A 197 6.48 10.83 2.40
N ILE A 198 5.82 9.96 3.17
CA ILE A 198 4.52 10.25 3.80
C ILE A 198 4.63 10.75 5.24
N LEU A 199 5.82 10.73 5.86
CA LEU A 199 6.03 11.27 7.22
C LEU A 199 5.43 12.67 7.41
N PRO A 200 5.53 13.63 6.46
CA PRO A 200 4.93 14.96 6.63
C PRO A 200 3.42 14.95 6.94
N ILE A 201 2.71 13.87 6.57
CA ILE A 201 1.27 13.69 6.81
C ILE A 201 0.98 13.26 8.26
N VAL A 202 1.88 12.46 8.84
CA VAL A 202 1.66 11.74 10.11
C VAL A 202 2.55 12.22 11.24
N THR A 203 3.47 13.15 11.02
CA THR A 203 4.26 13.80 12.08
C THR A 203 3.75 15.23 12.37
N PRO A 204 4.03 15.81 13.56
CA PRO A 204 3.65 17.16 13.95
C PRO A 204 4.03 18.22 12.92
#